data_AF-A0A2T7TNR5-F1
#
_entry.id   AF-A0A2T7TNR5-F1
#
_cell.length_a   1.000
_cell.length_b   1.000
_cell.length_c   1.000
_cell.angle_alpha   90.00
_cell.angle_beta   90.00
_cell.angle_gamma   90.00
#
_symmetry.space_group_name_H-M   'P 1'
#
loop_
_entity.id
_entity.type
_entity.pdbx_description
1 polymer ?
#
loop_
_entity_poly.entity_id
_entity_poly.type
_entity_poly.pdbx_seq_one_letter_code
_entity_poly.pdbx_strand_id
1 'polypeptide(L)'
;MNGAAGLPCEPWATDSGTAVALSALVLLQADAVDNVASRMVEVADLEWESPAGRNYRDYVLVQAGGVRLCGALLRDAAIGVESFAATLRSFEYNRYLVQQLP
;
A
#
# COMPACT_ATOMS: atom_id res chain seq x y z
N MET A 1 -22.20 17.73 -21.51
CA MET A 1 -22.29 16.60 -20.57
C MET A 1 -21.88 15.35 -21.33
N ASN A 2 -20.58 15.02 -21.34
CA ASN A 2 -20.08 13.79 -21.94
C ASN A 2 -19.75 12.83 -20.80
N GLY A 3 -20.41 11.68 -20.82
CA GLY A 3 -20.26 10.62 -19.85
C GLY A 3 -18.81 10.12 -19.82
N ALA A 4 -18.23 10.13 -18.63
CA ALA A 4 -17.09 9.29 -18.32
C ALA A 4 -17.57 7.84 -18.47
N ALA A 5 -17.46 7.31 -19.69
CA ALA A 5 -17.51 5.88 -19.92
C ALA A 5 -16.47 5.28 -18.97
N GLY A 6 -16.95 4.48 -18.02
CA GLY A 6 -16.13 3.85 -17.00
C GLY A 6 -14.94 3.20 -17.69
N LEU A 7 -13.75 3.72 -17.43
CA LEU A 7 -12.52 3.03 -17.78
C LEU A 7 -12.68 1.63 -17.16
N PRO A 8 -12.60 0.55 -17.95
CA PRO A 8 -12.66 -0.79 -17.39
C PRO A 8 -11.59 -0.85 -16.32
N CYS A 9 -11.98 -1.20 -15.09
CA CYS A 9 -11.05 -1.46 -14.00
C CYS A 9 -9.93 -2.34 -14.57
N GLU A 10 -8.68 -1.88 -14.46
CA GLU A 10 -7.54 -2.57 -15.06
C GLU A 10 -7.55 -4.07 -14.70
N PRO A 11 -7.14 -4.95 -15.63
CA PRO A 11 -7.36 -6.41 -15.55
C PRO A 11 -6.48 -7.11 -14.50
N TRP A 12 -5.82 -6.38 -13.61
CA TRP A 12 -4.82 -6.93 -12.70
C TRP A 12 -5.40 -7.85 -11.61
N ALA A 13 -6.71 -7.79 -11.35
CA ALA A 13 -7.40 -8.77 -10.51
C ALA A 13 -8.70 -9.24 -11.16
N THR A 14 -8.69 -10.47 -11.66
CA THR A 14 -9.85 -11.14 -12.28
C THR A 14 -10.76 -11.85 -11.27
N ASP A 15 -10.28 -12.02 -10.03
CA ASP A 15 -10.98 -12.70 -8.96
C ASP A 15 -10.62 -12.12 -7.58
N SER A 16 -11.48 -12.39 -6.60
CA SER A 16 -11.33 -11.90 -5.24
C SER A 16 -10.09 -12.47 -4.52
N GLY A 17 -9.64 -13.67 -4.88
CA GLY A 17 -8.44 -14.28 -4.31
C GLY A 17 -7.17 -13.52 -4.71
N THR A 18 -7.03 -13.21 -6.00
CA THR A 18 -5.93 -12.41 -6.54
C THR A 18 -5.87 -11.02 -5.90
N ALA A 19 -7.03 -10.37 -5.70
CA ALA A 19 -7.08 -9.07 -5.02
C ALA A 19 -6.66 -9.14 -3.53
N VAL A 20 -7.11 -10.18 -2.78
CA VAL A 20 -6.64 -10.39 -1.39
C VAL A 20 -5.13 -10.60 -1.33
N ALA A 21 -4.57 -11.40 -2.24
CA ALA A 21 -3.14 -11.64 -2.28
C ALA A 21 -2.34 -10.35 -2.54
N LEU A 22 -2.84 -9.48 -3.42
CA LEU A 22 -2.21 -8.17 -3.65
C LEU A 22 -2.26 -7.29 -2.41
N SER A 23 -3.42 -7.19 -1.74
CA SER A 23 -3.53 -6.40 -0.49
C SER A 23 -2.51 -6.87 0.55
N ALA A 24 -2.37 -8.18 0.75
CA ALA A 24 -1.37 -8.75 1.65
C ALA A 24 0.08 -8.43 1.23
N LEU A 25 0.39 -8.48 -0.07
CA LEU A 25 1.70 -8.11 -0.58
C LEU A 25 2.00 -6.62 -0.34
N VAL A 26 1.03 -5.74 -0.56
CA VAL A 26 1.18 -4.30 -0.34
C VAL A 26 1.42 -3.99 1.13
N LEU A 27 0.72 -4.68 2.05
CA LEU A 27 0.98 -4.57 3.49
C LEU A 27 2.42 -5.00 3.85
N LEU A 28 2.90 -6.11 3.28
CA LEU A 28 4.28 -6.54 3.47
C LEU A 28 5.29 -5.49 2.99
N GLN A 29 5.01 -4.81 1.86
CA GLN A 29 5.85 -3.71 1.38
C GLN A 29 5.78 -2.50 2.30
N ALA A 30 4.60 -2.17 2.85
CA ALA A 30 4.47 -1.09 3.82
C ALA A 30 5.33 -1.33 5.07
N ASP A 31 5.34 -2.56 5.59
CA ASP A 31 6.18 -2.93 6.73
C ASP A 31 7.68 -2.90 6.39
N ALA A 32 8.06 -3.31 5.18
CA ALA A 32 9.44 -3.19 4.71
C ALA A 32 9.90 -1.72 4.65
N VAL A 33 9.03 -0.82 4.18
CA VAL A 33 9.29 0.62 4.12
C VAL A 33 9.42 1.22 5.53
N ASP A 34 8.57 0.82 6.47
CA ASP A 34 8.65 1.29 7.86
C ASP A 34 9.92 0.80 8.55
N ASN A 35 10.36 -0.43 8.28
CA ASN A 35 11.64 -0.94 8.76
C ASN A 35 12.83 -0.10 8.25
N VAL A 36 12.78 0.35 6.98
CA VAL A 36 13.78 1.28 6.44
C VAL A 36 13.74 2.61 7.20
N ALA A 37 12.54 3.17 7.42
CA ALA A 37 12.41 4.42 8.16
C ALA A 37 12.91 4.31 9.61
N SER A 38 12.68 3.17 10.29
CA SER A 38 13.21 2.91 11.64
C SER A 38 14.73 2.95 11.65
N ARG A 39 15.37 2.24 10.72
CA ARG A 39 16.84 2.22 10.60
C ARG A 39 17.42 3.59 10.26
N MET A 40 16.69 4.42 9.53
CA MET A 40 17.11 5.81 9.27
C MET A 40 17.11 6.65 10.55
N VAL A 41 16.10 6.47 11.42
CA VAL A 41 16.08 7.14 12.73
C VAL A 41 17.24 6.68 13.60
N GLU A 42 17.56 5.39 13.63
CA GLU A 42 18.73 4.85 14.34
C GLU A 42 20.05 5.49 13.86
N VAL A 43 20.20 5.73 12.55
CA VAL A 43 21.35 6.43 11.99
C VAL A 43 21.38 7.90 12.40
N ALA A 44 20.21 8.55 12.48
CA ALA A 44 20.11 9.93 12.93
C ALA A 44 20.46 10.10 14.42
N ASP A 45 20.19 9.07 15.24
CA ASP A 45 20.46 9.07 16.69
C ASP A 45 21.94 8.88 17.05
N LEU A 46 22.82 8.60 16.08
CA LEU A 46 24.26 8.53 16.31
C LEU A 46 24.83 9.89 16.77
N GLU A 47 25.91 9.86 17.54
CA GLU A 47 26.60 11.08 17.98
C GLU A 47 27.39 11.73 16.84
N TRP A 48 26.77 12.71 16.19
CA TRP A 48 27.36 13.48 15.09
C TRP A 48 28.10 14.73 15.59
N GLU A 49 29.40 14.61 15.85
CA GLU A 49 30.21 15.71 16.40
C GLU A 49 30.55 16.81 15.38
N SER A 50 30.69 16.45 14.10
CA SER A 50 31.07 17.41 13.06
C SER A 50 29.88 18.21 12.52
N PRO A 51 30.08 19.45 12.03
CA PRO A 51 29.03 20.21 11.34
C PRO A 51 28.41 19.45 10.16
N ALA A 52 29.24 18.72 9.40
CA ALA A 52 28.76 17.88 8.30
C ALA A 52 27.86 16.75 8.79
N GLY A 53 28.22 16.11 9.90
CA GLY A 53 27.41 15.05 10.52
C GLY A 53 26.04 15.56 10.99
N ARG A 54 25.99 16.73 11.64
CA ARG A 54 24.71 17.35 12.06
C ARG A 54 23.80 17.66 10.88
N ASN A 55 24.35 18.22 9.80
CA ASN A 55 23.57 18.47 8.58
C ASN A 55 23.05 17.16 7.95
N TYR A 56 23.87 16.10 7.95
CA TYR A 56 23.46 14.80 7.47
C TYR A 56 22.33 14.20 8.32
N ARG A 57 22.43 14.28 9.65
CA ARG A 57 21.36 13.87 10.57
C ARG A 57 20.04 14.56 10.23
N ASP A 58 20.05 15.88 10.09
CA ASP A 58 18.84 16.65 9.81
C ASP A 58 18.24 16.26 8.45
N TYR A 59 19.08 16.03 7.44
CA TYR A 59 18.66 15.47 6.16
C TYR A 59 18.02 14.08 6.31
N VAL A 60 18.65 13.16 7.05
CA VAL A 60 18.14 11.80 7.28
C VAL A 60 16.76 11.83 7.95
N LEU A 61 16.56 12.71 8.94
CA LEU A 61 15.25 12.86 9.62
C LEU A 61 14.14 13.33 8.67
N VAL A 62 14.43 14.28 7.77
CA VAL A 62 13.47 14.72 6.74
C VAL A 62 13.12 13.57 5.80
N GLN A 63 14.13 12.83 5.34
CA GLN A 63 13.90 11.68 4.45
C GLN A 63 13.13 10.56 5.15
N ALA A 64 13.43 10.27 6.43
CA ALA A 64 12.71 9.27 7.21
C ALA A 64 11.21 9.62 7.33
N GLY A 65 10.86 10.90 7.46
CA GLY A 65 9.48 11.37 7.41
C GLY A 65 8.80 11.06 6.06
N GLY A 66 9.49 11.29 4.94
CA GLY A 66 8.99 10.94 3.61
C GLY A 66 8.80 9.43 3.40
N VAL A 67 9.73 8.61 3.92
CA VAL A 67 9.63 7.15 3.87
C VAL A 67 8.43 6.64 4.69
N ARG A 68 8.19 7.20 5.89
CA ARG A 68 7.00 6.87 6.69
C ARG A 68 5.70 7.23 5.97
N LEU A 69 5.67 8.38 5.29
CA LEU A 69 4.50 8.76 4.48
C LEU A 69 4.25 7.74 3.36
N CYS A 70 5.30 7.24 2.71
CA CYS A 70 5.18 6.17 1.72
C CYS A 70 4.58 4.90 2.33
N GLY A 71 5.04 4.49 3.52
CA GLY A 71 4.47 3.36 4.25
C GLY A 71 2.98 3.53 4.56
N ALA A 72 2.55 4.73 4.97
CA ALA A 72 1.14 5.05 5.20
C ALA A 72 0.30 4.94 3.91
N LEU A 73 0.78 5.51 2.80
CA LEU A 73 0.09 5.43 1.51
C LEU A 73 -0.05 3.99 1.00
N LEU A 74 0.95 3.14 1.23
CA LEU A 74 0.85 1.72 0.90
C LEU A 74 -0.25 1.02 1.72
N ARG A 75 -0.38 1.32 3.02
CA ARG A 75 -1.47 0.75 3.83
C ARG A 75 -2.84 1.21 3.37
N ASP A 76 -2.99 2.49 3.05
CA ASP A 76 -4.25 3.02 2.51
C ASP A 76 -4.59 2.33 1.18
N ALA A 77 -3.60 2.10 0.31
CA ALA A 77 -3.79 1.35 -0.92
C ALA A 77 -4.21 -0.11 -0.65
N ALA A 78 -3.59 -0.80 0.31
CA ALA A 78 -3.96 -2.17 0.68
C ALA A 78 -5.41 -2.28 1.19
N ILE A 79 -5.87 -1.30 1.98
CA ILE A 79 -7.27 -1.21 2.43
C ILE A 79 -8.22 -1.03 1.23
N GLY A 80 -7.84 -0.19 0.27
CA GLY A 80 -8.59 0.00 -0.97
C GLY A 80 -8.71 -1.30 -1.78
N VAL A 81 -7.61 -2.03 -1.92
CA VAL A 81 -7.56 -3.33 -2.62
C VAL A 81 -8.39 -4.39 -1.89
N GLU A 82 -8.35 -4.44 -0.56
CA GLU A 82 -9.15 -5.38 0.24
C GLU A 82 -10.66 -5.11 0.09
N SER A 83 -11.04 -3.84 0.11
CA SER A 83 -12.44 -3.42 -0.11
C SER A 83 -12.92 -3.82 -1.52
N PHE A 84 -12.05 -3.70 -2.51
CA PHE A 84 -12.31 -4.18 -3.86
C PHE A 84 -12.46 -5.71 -3.91
N ALA A 85 -11.58 -6.44 -3.21
CA ALA A 85 -11.66 -7.90 -3.12
C ALA A 85 -12.98 -8.39 -2.50
N ALA A 86 -13.46 -7.72 -1.45
CA ALA A 86 -14.74 -8.02 -0.83
C ALA A 86 -15.92 -7.81 -1.81
N THR A 87 -15.83 -6.76 -2.62
CA THR A 87 -16.82 -6.47 -3.67
C THR A 87 -16.83 -7.55 -4.75
N LEU A 88 -15.64 -7.95 -5.25
CA LEU A 88 -15.50 -9.04 -6.21
C LEU A 88 -16.08 -10.36 -5.68
N ARG A 89 -15.80 -10.69 -4.41
CA ARG A 89 -16.32 -11.90 -3.78
C ARG A 89 -17.84 -11.94 -3.74
N SER A 90 -18.48 -10.79 -3.49
CA SER A 90 -19.93 -10.67 -3.54
C SER A 90 -20.48 -10.95 -4.94
N PHE A 91 -19.85 -10.39 -5.98
CA PHE A 91 -20.25 -10.65 -7.37
C PHE A 91 -20.03 -12.12 -7.80
N GLU A 92 -18.91 -12.72 -7.39
CA GLU A 92 -18.61 -14.13 -7.64
C GLU A 92 -19.68 -15.04 -7.02
N TYR A 93 -20.05 -14.77 -5.76
CA TYR A 93 -21.09 -15.51 -5.06
C TYR A 93 -22.46 -15.35 -5.73
N ASN A 94 -22.85 -14.13 -6.09
CA ASN A 94 -24.11 -13.90 -6.80
C ASN A 94 -24.16 -14.63 -8.14
N ARG A 95 -23.05 -14.64 -8.89
CA ARG A 95 -22.95 -15.38 -10.16
C ARG A 95 -23.10 -16.88 -9.94
N TYR A 96 -22.47 -17.42 -8.91
CA TYR A 96 -22.62 -18.83 -8.53
C TYR A 96 -24.08 -19.18 -8.23
N LEU A 97 -24.78 -18.36 -7.44
CA LEU A 97 -26.19 -18.57 -7.12
C LEU A 97 -27.07 -18.58 -8.37
N VAL A 98 -26.88 -17.63 -9.29
CA VAL A 98 -27.64 -17.57 -10.55
C VAL A 98 -27.43 -18.82 -11.41
N GLN A 99 -26.21 -19.35 -11.46
CA GLN A 99 -25.88 -20.56 -12.21
C GLN A 99 -26.46 -21.84 -11.60
N GLN A 100 -26.86 -21.81 -10.33
CA GLN A 100 -27.49 -22.93 -9.63
C GLN A 100 -29.01 -22.88 -9.62
N LEU A 101 -29.62 -21.83 -10.18
CA LEU A 101 -31.06 -21.80 -10.39
C LEU A 101 -31.46 -22.76 -11.52
N PRO A 102 -32.51 -23.58 -11.33
CA PRO A 102 -32.97 -24.56 -12.32
C PRO A 102 -33.55 -23.94 -13.60
#